data_AF-A0A0K8Q9Y8-F1
#
_entry.id   AF-A0A0K8Q9Y8-F1
#
_cell.length_a   1.000
_cell.length_b   1.000
_cell.length_c   1.000
_cell.angle_alpha   90.00
_cell.angle_beta   90.00
_cell.angle_gamma   90.00
#
_symmetry.space_group_name_H-M   'P 1'
#
loop_
_entity.id
_entity.type
_entity.pdbx_description
1 polymer ?
#
loop_
_entity_poly.entity_id
_entity_poly.type
_entity_poly.pdbx_seq_one_letter_code
_entity_poly.pdbx_strand_id
1 'polypeptide(L)'
;MVFADAGYDVKRHFDDGVVSLEFNIDPTDKSREVMESREHRAEARSIQELLAPSSVAVIGASRKWGSIGYQLLEHIIEGGFTGPVYAINPEALELAGMLSFARLAEVPGPVKLAIIAVPYEEVPKVVDECAAAGVKGLVVATAGYAEDGERGMAR
;
A
#
# COMPACT_ATOMS: atom_id res chain seq x y z
N MET A 1 8.36 -7.36 -32.04
CA MET A 1 8.41 -5.94 -32.49
C MET A 1 7.31 -5.23 -31.74
N VAL A 2 7.63 -4.20 -30.96
CA VAL A 2 6.78 -3.64 -29.89
C VAL A 2 5.28 -3.55 -30.21
N PHE A 3 4.88 -3.10 -31.40
CA PHE A 3 3.47 -2.95 -31.78
C PHE A 3 2.74 -4.26 -32.13
N ALA A 4 3.44 -5.21 -32.77
CA ALA A 4 2.90 -6.54 -32.99
C ALA A 4 2.81 -7.33 -31.66
N ASP A 5 3.77 -7.11 -30.77
CA ASP A 5 3.79 -7.71 -29.43
C ASP A 5 2.70 -7.09 -28.51
N ALA A 6 2.19 -5.91 -28.87
CA ALA A 6 1.07 -5.23 -28.21
C ALA A 6 -0.31 -5.58 -28.80
N GLY A 7 -0.38 -6.47 -29.80
CA GLY A 7 -1.64 -6.99 -30.35
C GLY A 7 -2.24 -6.20 -31.52
N TYR A 8 -1.54 -5.20 -32.06
CA TYR A 8 -1.98 -4.48 -33.26
C TYR A 8 -1.67 -5.27 -34.54
N ASP A 9 -2.56 -5.18 -35.51
CA ASP A 9 -2.32 -5.71 -36.86
C ASP A 9 -1.49 -4.68 -37.65
N VAL A 10 -0.25 -5.05 -37.98
CA VAL A 10 0.75 -4.13 -38.56
C VAL A 10 1.05 -4.54 -40.00
N LYS A 11 0.74 -3.65 -40.95
CA LYS A 11 1.18 -3.78 -42.34
C LYS A 11 2.49 -3.02 -42.51
N ARG A 12 3.45 -3.65 -43.22
CA ARG A 12 4.74 -3.03 -43.55
C ARG A 12 4.85 -2.81 -45.04
N HIS A 13 5.33 -1.65 -45.42
CA HIS A 13 5.77 -1.35 -46.78
C HIS A 13 7.19 -0.83 -46.74
N PHE A 14 8.02 -1.26 -47.70
CA PHE A 14 9.43 -0.87 -47.79
C PHE A 14 9.66 -0.28 -49.18
N ASP A 15 10.04 0.99 -49.24
CA ASP A 15 10.30 1.70 -50.50
C ASP A 15 11.46 2.69 -50.31
N ASP A 16 12.38 2.74 -51.28
CA ASP A 16 13.57 3.61 -51.31
C ASP A 16 14.37 3.73 -49.98
N GLY A 17 14.57 2.61 -49.28
CA GLY A 17 15.33 2.58 -48.03
C GLY A 17 14.56 3.08 -46.80
N VAL A 18 13.27 3.40 -46.96
CA VAL A 18 12.36 3.81 -45.90
C VAL A 18 11.41 2.67 -45.55
N VAL A 19 11.27 2.40 -44.24
CA VAL A 19 10.26 1.48 -43.70
C VAL A 19 9.03 2.29 -43.31
N SER A 20 7.93 2.11 -44.02
CA SER A 20 6.62 2.63 -43.61
C SER A 20 5.83 1.56 -42.88
N LEU A 21 5.39 1.90 -41.66
CA LEU A 21 4.57 1.05 -40.79
C LEU A 21 3.17 1.66 -40.71
N GLU A 22 2.16 0.87 -41.08
CA GLU A 22 0.76 1.28 -41.02
C GLU A 22 0.02 0.27 -40.13
N PHE A 23 -0.67 0.75 -39.10
CA PHE A 23 -1.49 -0.08 -38.24
C PHE A 23 -2.76 0.67 -37.87
N ASN A 24 -3.86 -0.08 -37.77
CA ASN A 24 -5.13 0.48 -37.38
C ASN A 24 -5.16 0.62 -35.84
N ILE A 25 -5.56 1.78 -35.33
CA ILE A 25 -5.59 2.06 -33.89
C ILE A 25 -6.87 1.57 -33.20
N ASP A 26 -7.82 1.03 -33.98
CA ASP A 26 -9.01 0.39 -33.43
C ASP A 26 -8.61 -0.83 -32.57
N PRO A 27 -9.17 -0.98 -31.35
CA PRO A 27 -8.87 -2.10 -30.49
C PRO A 27 -9.22 -3.43 -31.18
N THR A 28 -8.22 -4.29 -31.36
CA THR A 28 -8.41 -5.69 -31.75
C THR A 28 -8.71 -6.53 -30.52
N ASP A 29 -9.35 -7.70 -30.66
CA ASP A 29 -9.60 -8.61 -29.53
C ASP A 29 -8.30 -9.01 -28.80
N LYS A 30 -7.19 -9.18 -29.54
CA LYS A 30 -5.86 -9.41 -28.96
C LYS A 30 -5.31 -8.22 -28.18
N SER A 31 -5.52 -6.99 -28.66
CA SER A 31 -5.09 -5.78 -27.93
C SER A 31 -5.87 -5.61 -26.63
N ARG A 32 -7.16 -5.95 -26.62
CA ARG A 32 -8.01 -5.98 -25.42
C ARG A 32 -7.53 -7.02 -24.41
N GLU A 33 -7.23 -8.22 -24.85
CA GLU A 33 -6.75 -9.31 -23.99
C GLU A 33 -5.38 -8.97 -23.34
N VAL A 34 -4.49 -8.28 -24.08
CA VAL A 34 -3.21 -7.78 -23.56
C VAL A 34 -3.42 -6.62 -22.56
N MET A 35 -4.41 -5.75 -22.80
CA MET A 35 -4.79 -4.69 -21.87
C MET A 35 -5.39 -5.26 -20.58
N GLU A 36 -6.37 -6.15 -20.66
CA GLU A 36 -6.99 -6.82 -19.52
C GLU A 36 -5.96 -7.61 -18.68
N SER A 37 -5.04 -8.33 -19.33
CA SER A 37 -3.95 -9.05 -18.63
C SER A 37 -3.01 -8.11 -17.85
N ARG A 38 -2.75 -6.90 -18.38
CA ARG A 38 -1.93 -5.89 -17.71
C ARG A 38 -2.69 -5.23 -16.56
N GLU A 39 -3.98 -4.96 -16.74
CA GLU A 39 -4.86 -4.41 -15.71
C GLU A 39 -4.97 -5.34 -14.50
N HIS A 40 -5.29 -6.62 -14.70
CA HIS A 40 -5.43 -7.59 -13.61
C HIS A 40 -4.14 -7.75 -12.78
N ARG A 41 -2.97 -7.70 -13.43
CA ARG A 41 -1.67 -7.78 -12.75
C ARG A 41 -1.33 -6.52 -11.96
N ALA A 42 -1.78 -5.35 -12.43
CA ALA A 42 -1.59 -4.09 -11.72
C ALA A 42 -2.52 -4.00 -10.50
N GLU A 43 -3.78 -4.41 -10.65
CA GLU A 43 -4.76 -4.45 -9.56
C GLU A 43 -4.34 -5.40 -8.45
N ALA A 44 -3.94 -6.63 -8.79
CA ALA A 44 -3.47 -7.60 -7.79
C ALA A 44 -2.27 -7.08 -6.99
N ARG A 45 -1.34 -6.38 -7.65
CA ARG A 45 -0.18 -5.75 -6.98
C ARG A 45 -0.59 -4.57 -6.09
N SER A 46 -1.65 -3.85 -6.42
CA SER A 46 -2.10 -2.68 -5.67
C SER A 46 -2.64 -3.03 -4.28
N ILE A 47 -3.26 -4.21 -4.13
CA ILE A 47 -3.84 -4.68 -2.86
C ILE A 47 -2.99 -5.73 -2.13
N GLN A 48 -1.89 -6.19 -2.75
CA GLN A 48 -1.07 -7.28 -2.22
C GLN A 48 -0.61 -7.01 -0.78
N GLU A 49 -0.10 -5.81 -0.50
CA GLU A 49 0.43 -5.48 0.83
C GLU A 49 -0.67 -5.18 1.86
N LEU A 50 -1.94 -5.08 1.45
CA LEU A 50 -3.08 -5.04 2.39
C LEU A 50 -3.49 -6.45 2.83
N LEU A 51 -3.38 -7.44 1.94
CA LEU A 51 -3.84 -8.81 2.19
C LEU A 51 -2.73 -9.74 2.72
N ALA A 52 -1.51 -9.56 2.22
CA ALA A 52 -0.35 -10.39 2.55
C ALA A 52 0.90 -9.50 2.66
N PRO A 53 0.96 -8.63 3.69
CA PRO A 53 2.07 -7.73 3.89
C PRO A 53 3.38 -8.48 4.14
N SER A 54 4.48 -8.01 3.55
CA SER A 54 5.81 -8.55 3.87
C SER A 54 6.42 -7.96 5.14
N SER A 55 5.92 -6.81 5.61
CA SER A 55 6.26 -6.19 6.90
C SER A 55 5.16 -5.23 7.36
N VAL A 56 5.01 -5.09 8.68
CA VAL A 56 3.94 -4.29 9.29
C VAL A 56 4.51 -3.31 10.32
N ALA A 57 4.05 -2.06 10.29
CA ALA A 57 4.24 -1.11 11.38
C ALA A 57 2.89 -0.81 12.06
N VAL A 58 2.86 -0.80 13.39
CA VAL A 58 1.72 -0.37 14.18
C VAL A 58 2.03 1.01 14.76
N ILE A 59 1.40 2.04 14.19
CA ILE A 59 1.59 3.44 14.56
C ILE A 59 0.53 3.84 15.57
N GLY A 60 0.94 4.32 16.74
CA GLY A 60 0.05 4.46 17.89
C GLY A 60 -0.05 3.17 18.72
N ALA A 61 0.91 2.25 18.57
CA ALA A 61 1.07 1.13 19.49
C ALA A 61 1.22 1.66 20.93
N SER A 62 0.73 0.95 21.95
CA SER A 62 0.65 1.48 23.31
C SER A 62 0.89 0.43 24.38
N ARG A 63 1.36 0.85 25.55
CA ARG A 63 1.45 0.02 26.78
C ARG A 63 0.11 -0.10 27.50
N LYS A 64 -0.84 0.78 27.18
CA LYS A 64 -2.12 0.84 27.87
C LYS A 64 -2.97 -0.35 27.43
N TRP A 65 -3.13 -1.30 28.34
CA TRP A 65 -4.01 -2.45 28.13
C TRP A 65 -5.42 -2.00 27.73
N GLY A 66 -6.00 -2.66 26.72
CA GLY A 66 -7.31 -2.34 26.16
C GLY A 66 -7.35 -1.12 25.23
N SER A 67 -6.21 -0.46 24.97
CA SER A 67 -6.16 0.53 23.88
C SER A 67 -6.12 -0.16 22.50
N ILE A 68 -6.65 0.51 21.48
CA ILE A 68 -6.71 -0.02 20.10
C ILE A 68 -5.29 -0.41 19.61
N GLY A 69 -4.30 0.46 19.79
CA GLY A 69 -2.93 0.18 19.37
C GLY A 69 -2.26 -0.96 20.14
N TYR A 70 -2.60 -1.16 21.43
CA TYR A 70 -2.16 -2.34 22.19
C TYR A 70 -2.75 -3.62 21.59
N GLN A 71 -4.07 -3.66 21.40
CA GLN A 71 -4.79 -4.83 20.90
C GLN A 71 -4.36 -5.21 19.49
N LEU A 72 -4.17 -4.23 18.59
CA LEU A 72 -3.70 -4.51 17.23
C LEU A 72 -2.30 -5.13 17.22
N LEU A 73 -1.38 -4.60 18.03
CA LEU A 73 -0.03 -5.17 18.14
C LEU A 73 -0.08 -6.60 18.68
N GLU A 74 -0.85 -6.83 19.75
CA GLU A 74 -1.06 -8.14 20.35
C GLU A 74 -1.66 -9.13 19.34
N HIS A 75 -2.72 -8.76 18.61
CA HIS A 75 -3.35 -9.62 17.60
C HIS A 75 -2.41 -10.00 16.45
N ILE A 76 -1.51 -9.10 16.01
CA ILE A 76 -0.54 -9.43 14.95
C ILE A 76 0.45 -10.49 15.45
N ILE A 77 0.92 -10.34 16.70
CA ILE A 77 1.89 -11.25 17.31
C ILE A 77 1.21 -12.61 17.58
N GLU A 78 0.06 -12.61 18.25
CA GLU A 78 -0.69 -13.84 18.58
C GLU A 78 -1.24 -14.54 17.33
N GLY A 79 -1.56 -13.77 16.29
CA GLY A 79 -1.97 -14.28 14.98
C GLY A 79 -0.84 -14.97 14.21
N GLY A 80 0.39 -14.95 14.73
CA GLY A 80 1.52 -15.67 14.14
C GLY A 80 2.06 -15.04 12.86
N PHE A 81 1.95 -13.71 12.71
CA PHE A 81 2.55 -13.02 11.57
C PHE A 81 4.07 -13.27 11.53
N THR A 82 4.56 -13.74 10.39
CA THR A 82 5.94 -14.23 10.25
C THR A 82 6.90 -13.18 9.69
N GLY A 83 6.38 -12.06 9.20
CA GLY A 83 7.19 -10.93 8.73
C GLY A 83 7.64 -10.01 9.88
N PRO A 84 8.51 -9.02 9.60
CA PRO A 84 8.90 -8.03 10.57
C PRO A 84 7.71 -7.19 11.04
N VAL A 85 7.59 -7.05 12.37
CA VAL A 85 6.64 -6.15 13.02
C VAL A 85 7.44 -5.02 13.65
N TYR A 86 6.94 -3.78 13.51
CA TYR A 86 7.54 -2.59 14.11
C TYR A 86 6.49 -1.83 14.91
N ALA A 87 6.74 -1.61 16.20
CA ALA A 87 5.87 -0.81 17.03
C ALA A 87 6.36 0.65 17.04
N ILE A 88 5.49 1.60 16.71
CA ILE A 88 5.82 3.03 16.72
C ILE A 88 5.08 3.71 17.86
N ASN A 89 5.85 4.20 18.84
CA ASN A 89 5.38 4.92 20.00
C ASN A 89 6.46 5.92 20.46
N PRO A 90 6.20 7.24 20.48
CA PRO A 90 7.17 8.26 20.89
C PRO A 90 7.65 8.17 22.35
N GLU A 91 6.87 7.56 23.23
CA GLU A 91 7.08 7.53 24.69
C GLU A 91 7.60 6.20 25.21
N ALA A 92 7.41 5.12 24.46
CA ALA A 92 7.80 3.77 24.86
C ALA A 92 9.05 3.33 24.09
N LEU A 93 10.03 2.79 24.82
CA LEU A 93 11.20 2.13 24.24
C LEU A 93 10.96 0.65 23.96
N GLU A 94 10.01 0.04 24.67
CA GLU A 94 9.66 -1.38 24.51
C GLU A 94 8.15 -1.56 24.64
N LEU A 95 7.59 -2.40 23.76
CA LEU A 95 6.18 -2.78 23.71
C LEU A 95 6.09 -4.27 23.41
N ALA A 96 5.26 -5.02 24.14
CA ALA A 96 5.06 -6.46 23.91
C ALA A 96 6.37 -7.29 23.82
N GLY A 97 7.41 -6.93 24.57
CA GLY A 97 8.70 -7.63 24.57
C GLY A 97 9.60 -7.34 23.36
N MET A 98 9.26 -6.33 22.54
CA MET A 98 10.03 -5.90 21.37
C MET A 98 10.35 -4.41 21.43
N LEU A 99 11.46 -4.03 20.79
CA LEU A 99 11.88 -2.64 20.65
C LEU A 99 10.80 -1.85 19.90
N SER A 100 10.44 -0.68 20.43
CA SER A 100 9.62 0.31 19.75
C SER A 100 10.44 1.52 19.29
N PHE A 101 9.97 2.17 18.23
CA PHE A 101 10.61 3.33 17.63
C PHE A 101 9.76 4.57 17.89
N ALA A 102 10.39 5.74 18.05
CA ALA A 102 9.64 6.95 18.27
C ALA A 102 8.97 7.45 16.98
N ARG A 103 9.58 7.14 15.82
CA ARG A 103 9.13 7.56 14.49
C ARG A 103 9.28 6.45 13.47
N LEU A 104 8.44 6.47 12.45
CA LEU A 104 8.50 5.51 11.34
C LEU A 104 9.86 5.55 10.62
N ALA A 105 10.47 6.74 10.50
CA ALA A 105 11.76 6.93 9.85
C ALA A 105 12.96 6.29 10.58
N GLU A 106 12.79 5.91 11.85
CA GLU A 106 13.83 5.25 12.65
C GLU A 106 13.82 3.73 12.47
N VAL A 107 12.81 3.20 11.79
CA VAL A 107 12.68 1.76 11.55
C VAL A 107 13.82 1.28 10.65
N PRO A 108 14.56 0.22 11.03
CA PRO A 108 15.76 -0.21 10.29
C PRO A 108 15.46 -0.91 8.95
N GLY A 109 14.21 -1.29 8.72
CA GLY A 109 13.78 -2.06 7.56
C GLY A 109 12.61 -1.42 6.80
N PRO A 110 12.28 -1.93 5.61
CA PRO A 110 11.15 -1.44 4.85
C PRO A 110 9.84 -1.76 5.58
N VAL A 111 8.91 -0.82 5.58
CA VAL A 111 7.52 -1.01 6.04
C VAL A 111 6.62 -1.06 4.83
N LYS A 112 5.82 -2.13 4.67
CA LYS A 112 4.90 -2.28 3.53
C LYS A 112 3.45 -2.01 3.88
N LEU A 113 3.04 -2.37 5.08
CA LEU A 113 1.75 -2.03 5.64
C LEU A 113 1.92 -1.21 6.91
N ALA A 114 1.18 -0.11 7.03
CA ALA A 114 1.06 0.62 8.29
C ALA A 114 -0.37 0.54 8.82
N ILE A 115 -0.49 0.12 10.08
CA ILE A 115 -1.74 0.15 10.83
C ILE A 115 -1.69 1.38 11.74
N ILE A 116 -2.64 2.29 11.55
CA ILE A 116 -2.66 3.61 12.17
C ILE A 116 -3.74 3.63 13.25
N ALA A 117 -3.31 3.79 14.50
CA ALA A 117 -4.13 3.83 15.71
C ALA A 117 -3.81 5.08 16.57
N VAL A 118 -3.53 6.20 15.92
CA VAL A 118 -3.29 7.52 16.54
C VAL A 118 -4.58 8.36 16.55
N PRO A 119 -4.68 9.43 17.35
CA PRO A 119 -5.81 10.37 17.30
C PRO A 119 -6.07 10.91 15.88
N TYR A 120 -7.33 11.25 15.58
CA TYR A 120 -7.76 11.67 14.25
C TYR A 120 -6.93 12.82 13.69
N GLU A 121 -6.64 13.83 14.50
CA GLU A 121 -5.83 15.00 14.12
C GLU A 121 -4.40 14.66 13.69
N GLU A 122 -3.88 13.50 14.09
CA GLU A 122 -2.53 13.06 13.73
C GLU A 122 -2.50 12.21 12.45
N VAL A 123 -3.65 11.68 12.01
CA VAL A 123 -3.73 10.77 10.86
C VAL A 123 -3.13 11.37 9.58
N PRO A 124 -3.45 12.61 9.15
CA PRO A 124 -2.90 13.17 7.91
C PRO A 124 -1.37 13.22 7.94
N LYS A 125 -0.79 13.62 9.07
CA LYS A 125 0.66 13.67 9.25
C LYS A 125 1.28 12.27 9.16
N VAL A 126 0.67 11.27 9.80
CA VAL A 126 1.15 9.88 9.72
C VAL A 126 1.04 9.32 8.31
N VAL A 127 -0.01 9.68 7.56
CA VAL A 127 -0.16 9.31 6.14
C VAL A 127 0.99 9.88 5.31
N ASP A 128 1.36 11.13 5.52
CA ASP A 128 2.50 11.76 4.83
C ASP A 128 3.83 11.06 5.19
N GLU A 129 4.05 10.73 6.47
CA GLU A 129 5.23 9.98 6.91
C GLU A 129 5.28 8.58 6.26
N CYS A 130 4.16 7.88 6.17
CA CYS A 130 4.05 6.59 5.49
C CYS A 130 4.34 6.71 4.00
N ALA A 131 3.84 7.76 3.34
CA ALA A 131 4.11 8.02 1.93
C ALA A 131 5.62 8.26 1.71
N ALA A 132 6.25 9.07 2.56
CA ALA A 132 7.70 9.32 2.52
C ALA A 132 8.53 8.05 2.76
N ALA A 133 8.05 7.16 3.65
CA ALA A 133 8.68 5.86 3.94
C ALA A 133 8.41 4.79 2.86
N GLY A 134 7.60 5.09 1.84
CA GLY A 134 7.30 4.17 0.74
C GLY A 134 6.36 3.02 1.11
N VAL A 135 5.56 3.20 2.16
CA VAL A 135 4.51 2.26 2.59
C VAL A 135 3.50 2.07 1.45
N LYS A 136 2.99 0.84 1.28
CA LYS A 136 2.13 0.45 0.15
C LYS A 136 0.67 0.24 0.54
N GLY A 137 0.40 -0.10 1.80
CA GLY A 137 -0.94 -0.23 2.35
C GLY A 137 -1.09 0.54 3.67
N LEU A 138 -2.26 1.11 3.88
CA LEU A 138 -2.63 1.79 5.12
C LEU A 138 -3.94 1.21 5.66
N VAL A 139 -3.97 0.89 6.94
CA VAL A 139 -5.18 0.50 7.68
C VAL A 139 -5.37 1.51 8.79
N VAL A 140 -6.36 2.39 8.66
CA VAL A 140 -6.68 3.39 9.68
C VAL A 140 -7.72 2.79 10.62
N ALA A 141 -7.29 2.48 11.84
CA ALA A 141 -8.13 1.94 12.92
C ALA A 141 -8.64 3.03 13.87
N THR A 142 -8.40 4.31 13.54
CA THR A 142 -8.86 5.46 14.29
C THR A 142 -10.37 5.64 14.17
N ALA A 143 -11.07 5.71 15.31
CA ALA A 143 -12.48 6.12 15.34
C ALA A 143 -12.64 7.63 15.11
N GLY A 144 -13.79 8.07 14.61
CA GLY A 144 -14.10 9.50 14.40
C GLY A 144 -14.16 9.97 12.94
N TYR A 145 -14.16 9.05 11.97
CA TYR A 145 -14.40 9.34 10.55
C TYR A 145 -15.91 9.49 10.27
N ALA A 146 -16.62 8.46 9.78
CA ALA A 146 -18.03 8.58 9.40
C ALA A 146 -19.03 8.37 10.55
N GLU A 147 -18.58 7.80 11.67
CA GLU A 147 -19.44 7.35 12.75
C GLU A 147 -19.93 8.48 13.67
N ASP A 148 -19.35 9.68 13.55
CA ASP A 148 -19.63 10.86 14.39
C ASP A 148 -20.63 11.85 13.73
N GLY A 149 -21.35 11.41 12.69
CA GLY A 149 -22.39 12.18 12.00
C GLY A 149 -21.85 13.32 11.13
N GLU A 150 -22.60 14.43 11.03
CA GLU A 150 -22.29 15.57 10.12
C GLU A 150 -20.89 16.19 10.32
N ARG A 151 -20.27 16.02 11.50
CA ARG A 151 -18.91 16.53 11.77
C ARG A 151 -17.81 15.70 11.11
N GLY A 152 -18.08 14.42 10.86
CA GLY A 152 -17.16 13.49 10.22
C GLY A 152 -17.10 13.62 8.70
N MET A 153 -18.20 14.05 8.08
CA MET A 153 -18.28 14.25 6.62
C MET A 153 -17.79 15.63 6.16
N ALA A 154 -17.58 16.57 7.08
CA ALA A 154 -17.15 17.93 6.79
C ALA A 154 -15.65 18.19 7.04
N ARG A 155 -14.86 17.15 7.36
CA ARG A 155 -13.45 17.25 7.77
C ARG A 155 -12.54 16.32 6.98
#